data_AF-A0A7J3I6Z1-F1
#
_entry.id   AF-A0A7J3I6Z1-F1
#
_cell.length_a   1.000
_cell.length_b   1.000
_cell.length_c   1.000
_cell.angle_alpha   90.00
_cell.angle_beta   90.00
_cell.angle_gamma   90.00
#
_symmetry.space_group_name_H-M   'P 1'
#
loop_
_entity.id
_entity.type
_entity.pdbx_description
1 polymer ?
#
loop_
_entity_poly.entity_id
_entity_poly.type
_entity_poly.pdbx_seq_one_letter_code
_entity_poly.pdbx_strand_id
1 'polypeptide(L)'
;MVFGASVFSWREIVGWLSSYGRVVAFDRPGFRLSERAWYNKSKITSYVVEGYRYPLKARDWDKGLYWLMEYRGFPDISNRLGSLRISVLVVHGLNDEIVHLSSSIELVELLDTASYSRLIVINECGHLPHEEKPAEFIQTIQEFIAKNL
;
A
#
# COMPACT_ATOMS: atom_id res chain seq x y z
N MET A 1 -6.14 15.23 -1.21
CA MET A 1 -6.01 13.98 -0.44
C MET A 1 -6.41 12.82 -1.34
N VAL A 2 -5.46 11.97 -1.68
CA VAL A 2 -5.60 10.86 -2.63
C VAL A 2 -5.66 9.55 -1.84
N PHE A 3 -6.60 8.65 -2.18
CA PHE A 3 -6.71 7.35 -1.51
C PHE A 3 -5.57 6.41 -1.89
N GLY A 4 -5.03 5.75 -0.87
CA GLY A 4 -4.24 4.51 -1.01
C GLY A 4 -4.70 3.40 -0.06
N ALA A 5 -5.82 3.56 0.64
CA ALA A 5 -6.30 2.54 1.58
C ALA A 5 -7.83 2.47 1.59
N SER A 6 -8.34 1.56 0.75
CA SER A 6 -9.70 1.05 0.89
C SER A 6 -9.63 -0.46 1.02
N VAL A 7 -10.52 -1.07 1.82
CA VAL A 7 -10.66 -2.53 1.89
C VAL A 7 -10.91 -3.13 0.51
N PHE A 8 -11.58 -2.39 -0.38
CA PHE A 8 -11.87 -2.81 -1.74
C PHE A 8 -10.61 -3.11 -2.56
N SER A 9 -9.51 -2.36 -2.38
CA SER A 9 -8.28 -2.58 -3.16
C SER A 9 -7.58 -3.90 -2.83
N TRP A 10 -7.89 -4.51 -1.68
CA TRP A 10 -7.31 -5.77 -1.23
C TRP A 10 -8.09 -7.01 -1.69
N ARG A 11 -9.25 -6.83 -2.36
CA ARG A 11 -10.19 -7.92 -2.70
C ARG A 11 -9.56 -9.12 -3.39
N GLU A 12 -8.58 -8.91 -4.26
CA GLU A 12 -7.93 -9.97 -5.05
C GLU A 12 -6.94 -10.79 -4.21
N ILE A 13 -6.41 -10.22 -3.13
CA ILE A 13 -5.27 -10.81 -2.39
C ILE A 13 -5.58 -11.12 -0.93
N VAL A 14 -6.66 -10.58 -0.35
CA VAL A 14 -7.01 -10.78 1.07
C VAL A 14 -7.23 -12.25 1.40
N GLY A 15 -7.85 -13.01 0.49
CA GLY A 15 -8.07 -14.45 0.64
C GLY A 15 -6.75 -15.21 0.70
N TRP A 16 -5.81 -14.89 -0.19
CA TRP A 16 -4.48 -15.48 -0.18
C TRP A 16 -3.67 -15.09 1.08
N LEU A 17 -3.66 -13.82 1.47
CA LEU A 17 -2.98 -13.38 2.70
C LEU A 17 -3.52 -14.10 3.95
N SER A 18 -4.81 -14.44 3.97
CA SER A 18 -5.44 -15.13 5.09
C SER A 18 -4.91 -16.55 5.33
N SER A 19 -4.25 -17.18 4.36
CA SER A 19 -3.59 -18.48 4.56
C SER A 19 -2.31 -18.39 5.39
N TYR A 20 -1.72 -17.19 5.52
CA TYR A 20 -0.50 -16.95 6.30
C TYR A 20 -0.77 -16.40 7.70
N GLY A 21 -2.01 -15.96 7.98
CA GLY A 21 -2.38 -15.46 9.30
C GLY A 21 -3.62 -14.56 9.29
N ARG A 22 -3.84 -13.85 10.39
CA ARG A 22 -4.95 -12.90 10.51
C ARG A 22 -4.64 -11.64 9.70
N VAL A 23 -5.50 -11.35 8.72
CA VAL A 23 -5.44 -10.13 7.91
C VAL A 23 -6.49 -9.14 8.42
N VAL A 24 -6.06 -7.90 8.66
CA VAL A 24 -6.95 -6.79 8.98
C VAL A 24 -6.75 -5.72 7.91
N ALA A 25 -7.76 -5.52 7.07
CA ALA A 25 -7.86 -4.39 6.17
C ALA A 25 -8.94 -3.45 6.70
N PHE A 26 -8.69 -2.14 6.70
CA PHE A 26 -9.67 -1.14 7.09
C PHE A 26 -9.58 0.05 6.13
N ASP A 27 -10.73 0.68 5.87
CA ASP A 27 -10.79 1.86 5.03
C ASP A 27 -10.22 3.06 5.78
N ARG A 28 -9.30 3.79 5.14
CA ARG A 28 -8.94 5.12 5.62
C ARG A 28 -9.85 6.15 4.97
N PRO A 29 -10.38 7.10 5.74
CA PRO A 29 -11.10 8.23 5.20
C PRO A 29 -10.33 8.90 4.06
N GLY A 30 -11.01 9.11 2.96
CA GLY A 30 -10.53 9.89 1.84
C GLY A 30 -11.72 10.28 0.97
N PHE A 31 -11.47 11.01 -0.10
CA PHE A 31 -12.55 11.71 -0.81
C PHE A 31 -12.68 11.33 -2.28
N ARG A 32 -11.62 10.84 -2.93
CA ARG A 32 -11.67 10.45 -4.36
C ARG A 32 -10.58 9.50 -4.80
N LEU A 33 -10.95 8.49 -5.60
CA LEU A 33 -10.00 7.66 -6.35
C LEU A 33 -9.19 8.57 -7.27
N SER A 34 -7.87 8.51 -7.19
CA SER A 34 -7.00 9.30 -8.05
C SER A 34 -6.52 8.45 -9.21
N GLU A 35 -6.69 8.94 -10.42
CA GLU A 35 -6.13 8.29 -11.61
C GLU A 35 -4.60 8.17 -11.50
N ARG A 36 -3.94 9.10 -10.81
CA ARG A 36 -2.48 9.05 -10.51
C ARG A 36 -2.05 7.81 -9.72
N ALA A 37 -2.98 7.09 -9.08
CA ALA A 37 -2.65 5.88 -8.35
C ALA A 37 -2.41 4.66 -9.25
N TRP A 38 -2.82 4.71 -10.51
CA TRP A 38 -2.76 3.58 -11.44
C TRP A 38 -1.79 3.85 -12.57
N TYR A 39 -1.00 2.87 -13.01
CA TYR A 39 -0.31 2.98 -14.29
C TYR A 39 -1.29 2.88 -15.45
N ASN A 40 -2.09 1.80 -15.49
CA ASN A 40 -3.05 1.58 -16.56
C ASN A 40 -4.42 2.16 -16.19
N LYS A 41 -4.67 3.40 -16.63
CA LYS A 41 -5.92 4.12 -16.34
C LYS A 41 -7.18 3.42 -16.86
N SER A 42 -7.07 2.57 -17.89
CA SER A 42 -8.23 1.82 -18.41
C SER A 42 -8.79 0.80 -17.42
N LYS A 43 -8.00 0.40 -16.41
CA LYS A 43 -8.46 -0.47 -15.32
C LYS A 43 -9.35 0.25 -14.30
N ILE A 44 -9.45 1.59 -14.36
CA ILE A 44 -10.35 2.39 -13.53
C ILE A 44 -11.77 2.31 -14.12
N THR A 45 -12.38 1.13 -13.98
CA THR A 45 -13.74 0.88 -14.46
C THR A 45 -14.79 1.45 -13.52
N SER A 46 -16.06 1.52 -13.95
CA SER A 46 -17.17 1.88 -13.07
C SER A 46 -17.24 0.99 -11.83
N TYR A 47 -17.02 -0.32 -11.99
CA TYR A 47 -16.94 -1.26 -10.89
C TYR A 47 -15.86 -0.88 -9.86
N VAL A 48 -14.66 -0.52 -10.32
CA VAL A 48 -13.58 -0.08 -9.42
C VAL A 48 -13.97 1.22 -8.72
N VAL A 49 -14.47 2.21 -9.47
CA VAL A 49 -14.91 3.49 -8.90
C VAL A 49 -16.00 3.28 -7.85
N GLU A 50 -16.99 2.44 -8.13
CA GLU A 50 -18.08 2.13 -7.20
C GLU A 50 -17.58 1.39 -5.95
N GLY A 51 -16.65 0.45 -6.11
CA GLY A 51 -16.00 -0.24 -5.01
C GLY A 51 -15.30 0.70 -4.04
N TYR A 52 -14.54 1.66 -4.57
CA TYR A 52 -13.89 2.70 -3.75
C TYR A 52 -14.88 3.69 -3.13
N ARG A 53 -16.06 3.89 -3.72
CA ARG A 53 -17.10 4.77 -3.17
C ARG A 53 -17.97 4.08 -2.11
N TYR A 54 -18.00 2.75 -2.10
CA TYR A 54 -18.88 1.99 -1.22
C TYR A 54 -18.65 2.30 0.28
N PRO A 55 -17.40 2.35 0.79
CA PRO A 55 -17.14 2.70 2.19
C PRO A 55 -17.62 4.10 2.60
N LEU A 56 -17.74 5.03 1.66
CA LEU A 56 -18.24 6.38 1.90
C LEU A 56 -19.75 6.42 2.18
N LYS A 57 -20.44 5.28 2.12
CA LYS A 57 -21.84 5.14 2.52
C LYS A 57 -22.00 4.71 3.97
N ALA A 58 -20.91 4.39 4.68
CA ALA A 58 -20.96 4.02 6.08
C ALA A 58 -21.52 5.17 6.94
N ARG A 59 -22.27 4.82 7.99
CA ARG A 59 -22.78 5.82 8.95
C ARG A 59 -21.61 6.56 9.59
N ASP A 60 -21.72 7.88 9.68
CA ASP A 60 -20.71 8.77 10.27
C ASP A 60 -19.33 8.74 9.57
N TRP A 61 -19.26 8.36 8.28
CA TRP A 61 -18.00 8.34 7.51
C TRP A 61 -17.28 9.70 7.49
N ASP A 62 -18.06 10.78 7.45
CA ASP A 62 -17.64 12.18 7.43
C ASP A 62 -17.06 12.63 8.77
N LYS A 63 -17.65 12.18 9.89
CA LYS A 63 -17.08 12.38 11.23
C LYS A 63 -15.77 11.62 11.38
N GLY A 64 -15.70 10.38 10.87
CA GLY A 64 -14.46 9.60 10.84
C GLY A 64 -13.35 10.32 10.06
N LEU A 65 -13.69 10.94 8.92
CA LEU A 65 -12.78 11.78 8.16
C LEU A 65 -12.33 13.01 8.97
N TYR A 66 -13.26 13.73 9.59
CA TYR A 66 -12.96 14.91 10.41
C TYR A 66 -11.92 14.59 11.48
N TRP A 67 -12.14 13.55 12.29
CA TRP A 67 -11.22 13.17 13.35
C TRP A 67 -9.84 12.73 12.83
N LEU A 68 -9.79 12.01 11.70
CA LEU A 68 -8.50 11.68 11.08
C LEU A 68 -7.76 12.94 10.65
N MET A 69 -8.46 13.95 10.10
CA MET A 69 -7.83 15.19 9.65
C MET A 69 -7.38 16.06 10.80
N GLU A 70 -8.17 16.15 11.86
CA GLU A 70 -7.88 16.92 13.07
C GLU A 70 -6.64 16.38 13.80
N TYR A 71 -6.54 15.04 13.92
CA TYR A 71 -5.50 14.39 14.71
C TYR A 71 -4.38 13.73 13.89
N ARG A 72 -4.27 14.01 12.58
CA ARG A 72 -3.18 13.46 11.78
C ARG A 72 -1.83 14.00 12.27
N GLY A 73 -0.93 13.09 12.64
CA GLY A 73 0.48 13.38 12.86
C GLY A 73 1.34 12.57 11.90
N PHE A 74 2.41 13.19 11.38
CA PHE A 74 3.50 12.50 10.70
C PHE A 74 4.72 12.55 11.61
N PRO A 75 4.81 11.66 12.62
CA PRO A 75 5.99 11.63 13.46
C PRO A 75 7.20 11.27 12.60
N ASP A 76 8.31 11.98 12.81
CA ASP A 76 9.59 11.56 12.25
C ASP A 76 10.04 10.28 12.95
N ILE A 77 10.11 9.19 12.19
CA ILE A 77 10.53 7.88 12.67
C ILE A 77 11.88 7.45 12.08
N SER A 78 12.55 8.31 11.32
CA SER A 78 13.76 7.96 10.56
C SER A 78 14.84 7.36 11.46
N ASN A 79 15.06 7.95 12.64
CA ASN A 79 16.00 7.45 13.65
C ASN A 79 15.67 6.05 14.19
N ARG A 80 14.41 5.63 14.13
CA ARG A 80 13.97 4.31 14.60
C ARG A 80 14.12 3.23 13.53
N LEU A 81 14.04 3.60 12.25
CA LEU A 81 14.10 2.65 11.13
C LEU A 81 15.46 1.93 11.08
N GLY A 82 16.57 2.64 11.26
CA GLY A 82 17.91 2.03 11.25
C GLY A 82 18.20 1.09 12.43
N SER A 83 17.35 1.06 13.45
CA SER A 83 17.47 0.16 14.61
C SER A 83 16.67 -1.14 14.46
N LEU A 84 15.89 -1.29 13.39
CA LEU A 84 15.13 -2.50 13.12
C LEU A 84 16.08 -3.67 12.89
N ARG A 85 15.72 -4.85 13.43
CA ARG A 85 16.46 -6.12 13.29
C ARG A 85 15.64 -7.21 12.62
N ILE A 86 14.58 -6.81 11.92
CA ILE A 86 13.65 -7.70 11.22
C ILE A 86 13.88 -7.56 9.72
N SER A 87 13.77 -8.64 8.97
CA SER A 87 13.80 -8.55 7.51
C SER A 87 12.65 -7.67 7.01
N VAL A 88 12.93 -6.77 6.07
CA VAL A 88 11.93 -5.85 5.52
C VAL A 88 11.86 -5.99 4.00
N LEU A 89 10.66 -6.21 3.48
CA LEU A 89 10.37 -6.16 2.05
C LEU A 89 9.69 -4.83 1.74
N VAL A 90 10.27 -4.07 0.82
CA VAL A 90 9.68 -2.86 0.23
C VAL A 90 9.27 -3.20 -1.20
N VAL A 91 8.00 -2.97 -1.54
CA VAL A 91 7.47 -3.18 -2.90
C VAL A 91 6.99 -1.85 -3.45
N HIS A 92 7.43 -1.49 -4.66
CA HIS A 92 7.17 -0.20 -5.27
C HIS A 92 6.78 -0.36 -6.76
N GLY A 93 5.83 0.42 -7.26
CA GLY A 93 5.51 0.45 -8.69
C GLY A 93 6.37 1.47 -9.43
N LEU A 94 7.03 1.08 -10.52
CA LEU A 94 7.97 1.95 -11.24
C LEU A 94 7.34 3.28 -11.72
N ASN A 95 6.05 3.26 -12.00
CA ASN A 95 5.29 4.38 -12.55
C ASN A 95 4.37 5.03 -11.51
N ASP A 96 4.71 4.92 -10.21
CA ASP A 96 4.00 5.61 -9.14
C ASP A 96 4.12 7.13 -9.30
N GLU A 97 2.99 7.79 -9.57
CA GLU A 97 2.89 9.25 -9.71
C GLU A 97 2.57 9.96 -8.38
N ILE A 98 2.39 9.21 -7.29
CA ILE A 98 2.05 9.71 -5.96
C ILE A 98 3.30 9.74 -5.07
N VAL A 99 4.07 8.67 -5.06
CA VAL A 99 5.34 8.54 -4.32
C VAL A 99 6.45 8.20 -5.29
N HIS A 100 7.49 9.03 -5.37
CA HIS A 100 8.61 8.77 -6.26
C HIS A 100 9.44 7.56 -5.79
N LEU A 101 9.93 6.76 -6.74
CA LEU A 101 10.79 5.60 -6.46
C LEU A 101 12.01 5.96 -5.60
N SER A 102 12.56 7.17 -5.74
CA SER A 102 13.69 7.65 -4.92
C SER A 102 13.40 7.58 -3.42
N SER A 103 12.16 7.79 -2.99
CA SER A 103 11.77 7.67 -1.58
C SER A 103 11.85 6.22 -1.07
N SER A 104 11.57 5.23 -1.91
CA SER A 104 11.75 3.82 -1.54
C SER A 104 13.21 3.38 -1.57
N ILE A 105 14.04 3.98 -2.44
CA ILE A 105 15.49 3.78 -2.42
C ILE A 105 16.08 4.33 -1.12
N GLU A 106 15.75 5.58 -0.77
CA GLU A 106 16.18 6.21 0.50
C GLU A 106 15.71 5.41 1.72
N LEU A 107 14.46 4.90 1.70
CA LEU A 107 13.96 4.05 2.77
C LEU A 107 14.81 2.78 2.96
N VAL A 108 15.19 2.12 1.88
CA VAL A 108 16.03 0.91 1.94
C VAL A 108 17.41 1.24 2.47
N GLU A 109 18.03 2.35 2.04
CA GLU A 109 19.30 2.84 2.59
C GLU A 109 19.24 3.11 4.09
N LEU A 110 18.12 3.67 4.59
CA LEU A 110 17.89 3.89 6.02
C LEU A 110 17.68 2.59 6.82
N LEU A 111 17.15 1.54 6.18
CA LEU A 111 16.91 0.23 6.80
C LEU A 111 18.18 -0.63 6.83
N ASP A 112 19.12 -0.40 5.90
CA ASP A 112 20.29 -1.26 5.64
C ASP A 112 21.40 -1.15 6.71
N THR A 113 21.18 -0.38 7.79
CA THR A 113 22.15 -0.29 8.88
C THR A 113 22.11 -1.47 9.85
N ALA A 114 21.03 -2.29 9.86
CA ALA A 114 20.87 -3.38 10.82
C ALA A 114 19.97 -4.57 10.39
N SER A 115 19.34 -4.54 9.21
CA SER A 115 18.38 -5.56 8.74
C SER A 115 18.59 -5.95 7.28
N TYR A 116 18.24 -7.18 6.91
CA TYR A 116 18.13 -7.58 5.50
C TYR A 116 16.89 -6.93 4.89
N SER A 117 17.08 -5.79 4.24
CA SER A 117 16.02 -5.07 3.53
C SER A 117 16.11 -5.32 2.02
N ARG A 118 14.96 -5.48 1.35
CA ARG A 118 14.88 -5.74 -0.10
C ARG A 118 13.87 -4.81 -0.74
N LEU A 119 14.30 -4.09 -1.77
CA LEU A 119 13.41 -3.35 -2.66
C LEU A 119 13.06 -4.20 -3.89
N ILE A 120 11.77 -4.38 -4.15
CA ILE A 120 11.25 -4.92 -5.40
C ILE A 120 10.49 -3.82 -6.13
N VAL A 121 10.90 -3.56 -7.36
CA VAL A 121 10.26 -2.59 -8.24
C VAL A 121 9.48 -3.34 -9.32
N ILE A 122 8.18 -3.11 -9.37
CA ILE A 122 7.26 -3.74 -10.32
C ILE A 122 7.09 -2.82 -11.52
N ASN A 123 7.37 -3.33 -12.72
CA ASN A 123 7.26 -2.57 -13.96
C ASN A 123 5.80 -2.37 -14.38
N GLU A 124 5.50 -1.29 -15.12
CA GLU A 124 4.15 -0.97 -15.59
C GLU A 124 3.10 -0.98 -14.46
N CYS A 125 3.48 -0.40 -13.33
CA CYS A 125 2.70 -0.38 -12.10
C CYS A 125 2.81 0.98 -11.44
N GLY A 126 1.67 1.52 -11.01
CA GLY A 126 1.56 2.75 -10.24
C GLY A 126 1.63 2.49 -8.74
N HIS A 127 0.84 3.26 -8.00
CA HIS A 127 0.86 3.31 -6.53
C HIS A 127 0.28 2.06 -5.84
N LEU A 128 -0.45 1.21 -6.57
CA LEU A 128 -1.20 0.09 -5.99
C LEU A 128 -0.73 -1.27 -6.54
N PRO A 129 0.50 -1.73 -6.26
CA PRO A 129 0.99 -3.00 -6.79
C PRO A 129 0.10 -4.20 -6.49
N HIS A 130 -0.48 -4.25 -5.30
CA HIS A 130 -1.38 -5.32 -4.87
C HIS A 130 -2.69 -5.38 -5.66
N GLU A 131 -3.10 -4.29 -6.29
CA GLU A 131 -4.33 -4.23 -7.10
C GLU A 131 -4.03 -4.26 -8.61
N GLU A 132 -2.96 -3.60 -9.06
CA GLU A 132 -2.62 -3.52 -10.48
C GLU A 132 -1.96 -4.79 -11.01
N LYS A 133 -1.11 -5.42 -10.17
CA LYS A 133 -0.27 -6.56 -10.51
C LYS A 133 -0.34 -7.63 -9.38
N PRO A 134 -1.54 -8.12 -9.01
CA PRO A 134 -1.74 -8.97 -7.83
C PRO A 134 -0.90 -10.24 -7.85
N ALA A 135 -0.73 -10.89 -9.01
CA ALA A 135 0.08 -12.10 -9.13
C ALA A 135 1.57 -11.85 -8.84
N GLU A 136 2.15 -10.79 -9.41
CA GLU A 136 3.55 -10.42 -9.21
C GLU A 136 3.80 -9.92 -7.77
N PHE A 137 2.84 -9.19 -7.21
CA PHE A 137 2.84 -8.78 -5.81
C PHE A 137 2.83 -9.99 -4.86
N ILE A 138 1.92 -10.96 -5.09
CA ILE A 138 1.84 -12.21 -4.32
C ILE A 138 3.16 -12.98 -4.42
N GLN A 139 3.69 -13.16 -5.63
CA GLN A 139 4.94 -13.88 -5.84
C GLN A 139 6.08 -13.23 -5.05
N THR A 140 6.17 -11.90 -5.07
CA THR A 140 7.17 -11.14 -4.32
C THR A 140 7.10 -11.42 -2.81
N ILE A 141 5.89 -11.46 -2.25
CA ILE A 141 5.69 -11.79 -0.83
C ILE A 141 6.03 -13.27 -0.57
N GLN A 142 5.62 -14.19 -1.43
CA GLN A 142 5.91 -15.63 -1.29
C GLN A 142 7.42 -15.90 -1.24
N GLU A 143 8.17 -15.33 -2.17
CA GLU A 143 9.62 -15.46 -2.22
C GLU A 143 10.29 -14.87 -0.98
N PHE A 144 9.76 -13.75 -0.48
CA PHE A 144 10.28 -13.13 0.74
C PHE A 144 10.01 -13.98 1.97
N ILE A 145 8.79 -14.49 2.14
CA ILE A 145 8.43 -15.37 3.25
C ILE A 145 9.27 -16.65 3.20
N ALA A 146 9.38 -17.30 2.04
CA ALA A 146 10.13 -18.55 1.89
C ALA A 146 11.64 -18.43 2.21
N LYS A 147 12.21 -17.22 2.10
CA LYS A 147 13.62 -16.94 2.43
C LYS A 147 13.86 -16.50 3.88
N ASN A 148 12.79 -16.21 4.63
CA ASN A 148 12.86 -15.67 6.00
C ASN A 148 12.06 -16.51 7.02
N LEU A 149 11.50 -17.64 6.60
CA LEU A 149 11.08 -18.76 7.45
C LEU A 149 12.25 -19.73 7.62
#